data_AF-A0A0A0A2I8-F1
#
_entry.id   AF-A0A0A0A2I8-F1
#
_cell.length_a   1.000
_cell.length_b   1.000
_cell.length_c   1.000
_cell.angle_alpha   90.00
_cell.angle_beta   90.00
_cell.angle_gamma   90.00
#
_symmetry.space_group_name_H-M   'P 1'
#
loop_
_entity.id
_entity.type
_entity.pdbx_description
1 polymer ?
#
loop_
_entity_poly.entity_id
_entity_poly.type
_entity_poly.pdbx_seq_one_letter_code
_entity_poly.pdbx_strand_id
1 'polypeptide(L)'
;RRRRARPRQSAEDVYFSKSDQLKPLKTYVDPHTYEDPNQAMLKFTTEIPPSSITRQKVIGAGEFGEVYKGTLKHGKKEVPVAIKTLKVGYTEKQRVDFLSEATIMGQFCHHNIIRLEGVVSKYKPFMIITEYMENGALDKFLREKEGEFGVIQLVGMLRGIAAGMKYLANMNYVHRDLAARNILVNSNLVCKVSDFGLSRVLEDDPEATYTTSGGKIPIRWTAPEAISYRKFTSASDVWSYGIVMWEVMSYGERPYWELSNHEVMKAINEGFRLPAPLDCPSAIYQLMMQCWQQDRSRRPKFADIVSILDKLIRAPESLKALADFDPR
;
A
#
# COMPACT_ATOMS: atom_id res chain seq x y z
N ARG A 1 11.67 81.87 -13.48
CA ARG A 1 13.12 81.90 -13.13
C ARG A 1 13.52 80.49 -12.66
N ARG A 2 14.45 79.82 -13.36
CA ARG A 2 15.31 78.65 -12.98
C ARG A 2 14.65 77.35 -12.46
N ARG A 3 14.67 76.25 -13.24
CA ARG A 3 15.70 75.16 -13.34
C ARG A 3 15.80 74.28 -12.07
N ARG A 4 15.23 73.06 -12.10
CA ARG A 4 15.83 71.73 -12.40
C ARG A 4 16.54 71.07 -11.19
N ALA A 5 16.04 69.90 -10.78
CA ALA A 5 16.83 68.69 -10.51
C ALA A 5 15.92 67.45 -10.49
N ARG A 6 16.26 66.43 -11.30
CA ARG A 6 15.85 65.02 -11.10
C ARG A 6 17.01 64.32 -10.38
N PRO A 7 16.75 63.16 -9.75
CA PRO A 7 17.37 61.96 -10.32
C PRO A 7 16.38 60.79 -10.49
N ARG A 8 16.80 59.88 -11.37
CA ARG A 8 16.16 58.63 -11.82
C ARG A 8 16.06 57.60 -10.69
N GLN A 9 15.06 56.73 -10.76
CA GLN A 9 15.23 55.30 -10.48
C GLN A 9 14.17 54.45 -11.21
N SER A 10 14.51 53.19 -11.38
CA SER A 10 14.19 52.25 -12.46
C SER A 10 12.74 51.81 -12.58
N ALA A 11 12.35 51.51 -13.81
CA ALA A 11 11.27 50.58 -14.09
C ALA A 11 11.81 49.16 -13.89
N GLU A 12 11.31 48.46 -12.88
CA GLU A 12 11.48 47.01 -12.71
C GLU A 12 10.08 46.39 -12.57
N ASP A 13 9.70 45.66 -13.62
CA ASP A 13 8.95 44.42 -13.65
C ASP A 13 7.94 44.16 -12.53
N VAL A 14 6.70 44.53 -12.84
CA VAL A 14 5.47 44.07 -12.18
C VAL A 14 5.24 42.60 -12.52
N TYR A 15 5.96 41.65 -11.94
CA TYR A 15 5.65 40.22 -12.09
C TYR A 15 6.13 39.31 -10.96
N PHE A 16 6.11 39.74 -9.69
CA PHE A 16 6.18 38.77 -8.57
C PHE A 16 5.29 39.20 -7.40
N SER A 17 4.02 38.80 -7.48
CA SER A 17 3.15 38.73 -6.30
C SER A 17 3.54 37.51 -5.47
N LYS A 18 3.98 37.75 -4.23
CA LYS A 18 4.21 36.73 -3.20
C LYS A 18 2.89 36.06 -2.82
N SER A 19 2.69 34.79 -3.20
CA SER A 19 2.03 33.76 -2.37
C SER A 19 1.92 32.41 -3.09
N ASP A 20 3.05 31.81 -3.46
CA ASP A 20 3.13 30.35 -3.59
C ASP A 20 4.28 29.91 -2.70
N GLN A 21 4.01 29.83 -1.39
CA GLN A 21 4.83 29.01 -0.53
C GLN A 21 4.68 27.57 -1.03
N LEU A 22 5.64 27.11 -1.84
CA LEU A 22 5.86 25.70 -2.12
C LEU A 22 5.86 24.98 -0.77
N LYS A 23 4.71 24.36 -0.42
CA LYS A 23 4.67 23.46 0.72
C LYS A 23 5.71 22.37 0.40
N PRO A 24 6.68 22.11 1.27
CA PRO A 24 7.61 21.02 1.06
C PRO A 24 6.77 19.76 0.81
N LEU A 25 7.06 19.04 -0.27
CA LEU A 25 6.53 17.69 -0.46
C LEU A 25 6.81 16.94 0.84
N LYS A 26 5.77 16.61 1.58
CA LYS A 26 5.89 15.90 2.86
C LYS A 26 6.33 14.48 2.53
N THR A 27 7.64 14.24 2.44
CA THR A 27 8.20 12.92 2.15
C THR A 27 8.07 12.02 3.38
N TYR A 28 7.91 10.71 3.16
CA TYR A 28 8.03 9.71 4.21
C TYR A 28 9.38 9.84 4.92
N VAL A 29 9.36 9.74 6.25
CA VAL A 29 10.55 9.68 7.08
C VAL A 29 10.58 8.32 7.76
N ASP A 30 11.65 7.57 7.53
CA ASP A 30 11.80 6.27 8.17
C ASP A 30 11.89 6.45 9.71
N PRO A 31 11.01 5.83 10.51
CA PRO A 31 11.06 5.93 11.96
C PRO A 31 12.41 5.50 12.57
N HIS A 32 13.16 4.63 11.89
CA HIS A 32 14.48 4.18 12.35
C HIS A 32 15.58 5.24 12.17
N THR A 33 15.29 6.34 11.45
CA THR A 33 16.22 7.49 11.38
C THR A 33 16.19 8.36 12.66
N TYR A 34 15.23 8.11 13.55
CA TYR A 34 15.18 8.75 14.86
C TYR A 34 16.06 7.95 15.84
N GLU A 35 16.85 8.67 16.64
CA GLU A 35 17.65 8.06 17.71
C GLU A 35 16.75 7.44 18.79
N ASP A 36 15.55 7.99 19.00
CA ASP A 36 14.53 7.47 19.91
C ASP A 36 13.23 7.14 19.14
N PRO A 37 12.85 5.85 19.02
CA PRO A 37 11.59 5.42 18.42
C PRO A 37 10.35 6.07 19.04
N ASN A 38 10.40 6.42 20.33
CA ASN A 38 9.27 7.09 21.00
C ASN A 38 9.03 8.51 20.45
N GLN A 39 10.08 9.18 19.98
CA GLN A 39 9.98 10.52 19.39
C GLN A 39 9.23 10.47 18.05
N ALA A 40 9.53 9.48 17.21
CA ALA A 40 8.82 9.26 15.95
C ALA A 40 7.34 8.95 16.21
N MET A 41 7.06 8.05 17.17
CA MET A 41 5.70 7.71 17.58
C MET A 41 4.91 8.93 18.05
N LEU A 42 5.46 9.77 18.93
CA LEU A 42 4.80 11.00 19.42
C LEU A 42 4.52 12.01 18.30
N LYS A 43 5.35 12.04 17.26
CA LYS A 43 5.22 12.99 16.15
C LYS A 43 4.14 12.58 15.14
N PHE A 44 3.97 11.28 14.91
CA PHE A 44 3.14 10.78 13.82
C PHE A 44 1.88 10.04 14.26
N THR A 45 1.73 9.74 15.56
CA THR A 45 0.55 9.03 16.08
C THR A 45 -0.20 9.86 17.12
N THR A 46 -1.46 9.51 17.35
CA THR A 46 -2.28 10.08 18.43
C THR A 46 -2.40 9.05 19.55
N GLU A 47 -2.02 9.41 20.78
CA GLU A 47 -2.23 8.56 21.95
C GLU A 47 -3.71 8.59 22.36
N ILE A 48 -4.33 7.42 22.45
CA ILE A 48 -5.75 7.25 22.78
C ILE A 48 -5.88 6.74 24.23
N PRO A 49 -6.71 7.36 25.07
CA PRO A 49 -7.01 6.83 26.40
C PRO A 49 -7.71 5.46 26.30
N PRO A 50 -7.28 4.42 27.03
CA PRO A 50 -7.91 3.10 26.99
C PRO A 50 -9.42 3.11 27.29
N SER A 51 -9.88 4.04 28.13
CA SER A 51 -11.30 4.25 28.48
C SER A 51 -12.17 4.69 27.29
N SER A 52 -11.56 5.14 26.19
CA SER A 52 -12.24 5.53 24.96
C SER A 52 -12.45 4.36 24.01
N ILE A 53 -11.88 3.19 24.30
CA ILE A 53 -11.86 2.01 23.42
C ILE A 53 -12.70 0.90 24.03
N THR A 54 -13.62 0.34 23.25
CA THR A 54 -14.36 -0.87 23.61
C THR A 54 -14.00 -1.99 22.65
N ARG A 55 -13.30 -3.03 23.13
CA ARG A 55 -13.05 -4.26 22.36
C ARG A 55 -14.31 -5.12 22.37
N GLN A 56 -14.67 -5.67 21.21
CA GLN A 56 -15.86 -6.51 21.06
C GLN A 56 -15.46 -7.93 20.65
N LYS A 57 -15.34 -8.19 19.35
CA LYS A 57 -15.16 -9.53 18.79
C LYS A 57 -13.75 -9.68 18.22
N VAL A 58 -13.08 -10.82 18.45
CA VAL A 58 -11.86 -11.18 17.73
C VAL A 58 -12.17 -11.42 16.26
N ILE A 59 -11.47 -10.73 15.37
CA ILE A 59 -11.64 -10.81 13.90
C ILE A 59 -10.42 -11.39 13.18
N GLY A 60 -9.30 -11.56 13.88
CA GLY A 60 -8.11 -12.19 13.33
C GLY A 60 -6.98 -12.30 14.36
N ALA A 61 -5.90 -12.94 13.96
CA ALA A 61 -4.65 -13.01 14.70
C ALA A 61 -3.50 -12.64 13.74
N GLY A 62 -2.65 -11.71 14.15
CA GLY A 62 -1.44 -11.30 13.42
C GLY A 62 -0.16 -11.74 14.13
N GLU A 63 1.00 -11.36 13.59
CA GLU A 63 2.34 -11.67 14.14
C GLU A 63 2.47 -11.30 15.63
N PHE A 64 1.90 -10.15 16.00
CA PHE A 64 2.06 -9.55 17.32
C PHE A 64 0.97 -9.92 18.32
N GLY A 65 -0.18 -10.43 17.87
CA GLY A 65 -1.32 -10.71 18.75
C GLY A 65 -2.66 -10.66 18.02
N GLU A 66 -3.73 -10.58 18.79
CA GLU A 66 -5.10 -10.61 18.29
C GLU A 66 -5.54 -9.26 17.72
N VAL A 67 -6.38 -9.33 16.68
CA VAL A 67 -7.09 -8.20 16.10
C VAL A 67 -8.55 -8.29 16.48
N TYR A 68 -9.09 -7.22 17.05
CA TYR A 68 -10.48 -7.13 17.48
C TYR A 68 -11.24 -6.11 16.62
N LYS A 69 -12.51 -6.38 16.34
CA LYS A 69 -13.49 -5.32 16.08
C LYS A 69 -13.83 -4.63 17.39
N GLY A 70 -14.00 -3.32 17.36
CA GLY A 70 -14.44 -2.55 18.52
C GLY A 70 -15.01 -1.19 18.15
N THR A 71 -15.21 -0.36 19.17
CA THR A 71 -15.60 1.05 19.00
C THR A 71 -14.60 1.98 19.66
N LEU A 72 -14.44 3.16 19.06
CA LEU A 72 -13.67 4.28 19.59
C LEU A 72 -14.59 5.47 19.83
N LYS A 73 -14.52 6.07 21.01
CA LYS A 73 -15.28 7.27 21.39
C LYS A 73 -14.62 8.53 20.85
N HIS A 74 -15.28 9.21 19.93
CA HIS A 74 -14.97 10.55 19.45
C HIS A 74 -16.00 11.54 20.02
N GLY A 75 -15.69 12.09 21.19
CA GLY A 75 -16.63 12.92 21.94
C GLY A 75 -17.88 12.13 22.33
N LYS A 76 -19.04 12.47 21.75
CA LYS A 76 -20.31 11.77 21.98
C LYS A 76 -20.61 10.68 20.95
N LYS A 77 -19.81 10.54 19.89
CA LYS A 77 -20.02 9.55 18.83
C LYS A 77 -19.10 8.34 19.05
N GLU A 78 -19.60 7.16 18.73
CA GLU A 78 -18.79 5.95 18.64
C GLU A 78 -18.57 5.59 17.18
N VAL A 79 -17.33 5.33 16.80
CA VAL A 79 -16.94 4.90 15.45
C VAL A 79 -16.40 3.46 15.49
N PRO A 80 -16.75 2.61 14.50
CA PRO A 80 -16.22 1.25 14.43
C PRO A 80 -14.72 1.27 14.07
N VAL A 81 -13.93 0.48 14.79
CA VAL A 81 -12.48 0.40 14.63
C VAL A 81 -11.98 -1.04 14.64
N ALA A 82 -10.83 -1.27 14.01
CA ALA A 82 -10.01 -2.46 14.21
C ALA A 82 -8.92 -2.16 15.24
N ILE A 83 -8.77 -3.04 16.23
CA ILE A 83 -7.88 -2.88 17.37
C ILE A 83 -6.89 -4.05 17.34
N LYS A 84 -5.66 -3.80 16.90
CA LYS A 84 -4.56 -4.76 16.96
C LYS A 84 -3.90 -4.65 18.33
N THR A 85 -3.66 -5.77 18.99
CA THR A 85 -3.03 -5.80 20.33
C THR A 85 -1.68 -6.50 20.30
N LEU A 86 -0.75 -6.05 21.14
CA LEU A 86 0.51 -6.75 21.37
C LEU A 86 0.34 -7.76 22.51
N LYS A 87 0.64 -9.04 22.23
CA LYS A 87 0.51 -10.17 23.16
C LYS A 87 1.36 -9.99 24.42
N VAL A 88 0.91 -10.57 25.53
CA VAL A 88 1.68 -10.60 26.78
C VAL A 88 2.99 -11.39 26.56
N GLY A 89 4.08 -10.96 27.21
CA GLY A 89 5.40 -11.61 27.08
C GLY A 89 6.19 -11.21 25.84
N TYR A 90 5.82 -10.11 25.18
CA TYR A 90 6.56 -9.57 24.04
C TYR A 90 8.01 -9.21 24.39
N THR A 91 8.92 -9.30 23.41
CA THR A 91 10.29 -8.76 23.52
C THR A 91 10.31 -7.26 23.21
N GLU A 92 11.33 -6.54 23.67
CA GLU A 92 11.44 -5.11 23.36
C GLU A 92 11.49 -4.85 21.83
N LYS A 93 12.17 -5.73 21.08
CA LYS A 93 12.16 -5.70 19.62
C LYS A 93 10.73 -5.81 19.06
N GLN A 94 9.92 -6.75 19.55
CA GLN A 94 8.52 -6.88 19.11
C GLN A 94 7.69 -5.64 19.45
N ARG A 95 7.96 -4.98 20.58
CA ARG A 95 7.29 -3.72 20.94
C ARG A 95 7.65 -2.59 19.97
N VAL A 96 8.94 -2.44 19.66
CA VAL A 96 9.43 -1.44 18.71
C VAL A 96 8.86 -1.71 17.32
N ASP A 97 8.95 -2.95 16.83
CA ASP A 97 8.42 -3.34 15.51
C ASP A 97 6.91 -3.05 15.42
N PHE A 98 6.15 -3.39 16.48
CA PHE A 98 4.72 -3.11 16.57
C PHE A 98 4.40 -1.61 16.51
N LEU A 99 5.10 -0.77 17.27
CA LEU A 99 4.86 0.68 17.28
C LEU A 99 5.39 1.40 16.03
N SER A 100 6.44 0.86 15.40
CA SER A 100 6.96 1.34 14.12
C SER A 100 5.92 1.22 13.01
N GLU A 101 5.15 0.12 12.97
CA GLU A 101 4.04 -0.05 12.02
C GLU A 101 3.03 1.12 12.10
N ALA A 102 2.59 1.47 13.32
CA ALA A 102 1.70 2.61 13.53
C ALA A 102 2.36 3.95 13.19
N THR A 103 3.64 4.10 13.50
CA THR A 103 4.38 5.33 13.20
C THR A 103 4.51 5.57 11.70
N ILE A 104 4.69 4.50 10.91
CA ILE A 104 4.66 4.56 9.44
C ILE A 104 3.25 4.93 8.97
N MET A 105 2.23 4.22 9.44
CA MET A 105 0.83 4.50 9.08
C MET A 105 0.42 5.95 9.35
N GLY A 106 0.84 6.50 10.49
CA GLY A 106 0.51 7.86 10.92
C GLY A 106 1.08 8.97 10.02
N GLN A 107 2.03 8.65 9.14
CA GLN A 107 2.55 9.58 8.14
C GLN A 107 1.68 9.67 6.89
N PHE A 108 0.73 8.75 6.70
CA PHE A 108 -0.07 8.64 5.50
C PHE A 108 -1.50 9.14 5.69
N CYS A 109 -2.01 9.89 4.70
CA CYS A 109 -3.38 10.35 4.67
C CYS A 109 -3.88 10.34 3.22
N HIS A 110 -4.55 9.25 2.85
CA HIS A 110 -5.09 9.06 1.51
C HIS A 110 -6.30 8.12 1.54
N HIS A 111 -7.26 8.32 0.63
CA HIS A 111 -8.52 7.56 0.62
C HIS A 111 -8.33 6.04 0.50
N ASN A 112 -7.32 5.61 -0.26
CA ASN A 112 -6.99 4.20 -0.51
C ASN A 112 -5.80 3.68 0.32
N ILE A 113 -5.49 4.33 1.45
CA ILE A 113 -4.52 3.85 2.43
C ILE A 113 -5.25 3.67 3.76
N ILE A 114 -5.00 2.56 4.47
CA ILE A 114 -5.64 2.32 5.77
C ILE A 114 -5.32 3.46 6.75
N ARG A 115 -6.35 4.01 7.37
CA ARG A 115 -6.21 5.14 8.28
C ARG A 115 -5.95 4.68 9.70
N LEU A 116 -4.89 5.22 10.29
CA LEU A 116 -4.63 5.15 11.72
C LEU A 116 -5.54 6.13 12.46
N GLU A 117 -6.26 5.63 13.47
CA GLU A 117 -6.96 6.48 14.45
C GLU A 117 -6.01 6.91 15.57
N GLY A 118 -5.17 5.99 16.02
CA GLY A 118 -4.17 6.24 17.05
C GLY A 118 -3.62 4.97 17.66
N VAL A 119 -2.92 5.14 18.78
CA VAL A 119 -2.26 4.06 19.51
C VAL A 119 -2.58 4.14 21.00
N VAL A 120 -2.43 3.01 21.68
CA VAL A 120 -2.27 2.97 23.14
C VAL A 120 -0.85 2.52 23.40
N SER A 121 0.02 3.46 23.79
CA SER A 121 1.44 3.19 24.03
C SER A 121 1.85 3.36 25.49
N LYS A 122 1.05 4.04 26.31
CA LYS A 122 1.35 4.28 27.73
C LYS A 122 0.79 3.23 28.68
N TYR A 123 -0.11 2.38 28.18
CA TYR A 123 -0.84 1.38 28.97
C TYR A 123 -0.76 0.01 28.32
N LYS A 124 -0.82 -1.05 29.13
CA LYS A 124 -0.95 -2.42 28.63
C LYS A 124 -2.43 -2.83 28.52
N PRO A 125 -2.79 -3.64 27.51
CA PRO A 125 -1.95 -4.05 26.39
C PRO A 125 -1.71 -2.89 25.42
N PHE A 126 -0.57 -2.89 24.71
CA PHE A 126 -0.33 -1.93 23.63
C PHE A 126 -1.33 -2.17 22.50
N MET A 127 -1.83 -1.08 21.91
CA MET A 127 -2.84 -1.17 20.85
C MET A 127 -2.50 -0.27 19.67
N ILE A 128 -2.82 -0.74 18.47
CA ILE A 128 -2.93 0.07 17.26
C ILE A 128 -4.40 0.08 16.85
N ILE A 129 -4.96 1.28 16.69
CA ILE A 129 -6.36 1.48 16.36
C ILE A 129 -6.43 2.05 14.95
N THR A 130 -7.12 1.35 14.06
CA THR A 130 -7.34 1.75 12.66
C THR A 130 -8.83 1.80 12.35
N GLU A 131 -9.20 2.44 11.25
CA GLU A 131 -10.56 2.32 10.74
C GLU A 131 -10.95 0.85 10.51
N TYR A 132 -12.21 0.50 10.77
CA TYR A 132 -12.69 -0.86 10.54
C TYR A 132 -13.03 -1.09 9.06
N MET A 133 -12.53 -2.20 8.51
CA MET A 133 -12.77 -2.63 7.12
C MET A 133 -13.64 -3.88 7.14
N GLU A 134 -14.95 -3.71 6.93
CA GLU A 134 -15.98 -4.70 7.23
C GLU A 134 -15.83 -6.00 6.46
N ASN A 135 -15.31 -5.92 5.23
CA ASN A 135 -15.15 -7.05 4.32
C ASN A 135 -13.76 -7.71 4.42
N GLY A 136 -12.89 -7.23 5.30
CA GLY A 136 -11.58 -7.84 5.57
C GLY A 136 -10.63 -7.78 4.38
N ALA A 137 -9.77 -8.79 4.26
CA ALA A 137 -8.74 -8.88 3.22
C ALA A 137 -9.35 -9.21 1.84
N LEU A 138 -8.86 -8.53 0.80
CA LEU A 138 -9.42 -8.57 -0.56
C LEU A 138 -9.35 -9.96 -1.19
N ASP A 139 -8.26 -10.70 -0.97
CA ASP A 139 -8.11 -12.05 -1.53
C ASP A 139 -9.20 -13.01 -1.00
N LYS A 140 -9.44 -13.00 0.32
CA LYS A 140 -10.48 -13.79 0.95
C LYS A 140 -11.87 -13.31 0.55
N PHE A 141 -12.07 -11.99 0.53
CA PHE A 141 -13.33 -11.37 0.12
C PHE A 141 -13.74 -11.78 -1.30
N LEU A 142 -12.80 -11.76 -2.26
CA LEU A 142 -13.08 -12.15 -3.64
C LEU A 142 -13.41 -13.64 -3.77
N ARG A 143 -12.70 -14.53 -3.06
CA ARG A 143 -13.03 -15.97 -3.05
C ARG A 143 -14.41 -16.26 -2.48
N GLU A 144 -14.83 -15.51 -1.46
CA GLU A 144 -16.18 -15.62 -0.89
C GLU A 144 -17.28 -15.02 -1.80
N LYS A 145 -16.88 -14.26 -2.83
CA LYS A 145 -17.73 -13.48 -3.73
C LYS A 145 -17.47 -13.78 -5.19
N GLU A 146 -17.03 -15.01 -5.48
CA GLU A 146 -16.66 -15.45 -6.81
C GLU A 146 -17.81 -15.24 -7.80
N GLY A 147 -17.54 -14.50 -8.88
CA GLY A 147 -18.53 -14.17 -9.91
C GLY A 147 -19.62 -13.16 -9.52
N GLU A 148 -19.63 -12.63 -8.28
CA GLU A 148 -20.66 -11.67 -7.84
C GLU A 148 -20.43 -10.24 -8.36
N PHE A 149 -19.26 -9.93 -8.94
CA PHE A 149 -18.92 -8.57 -9.38
C PHE A 149 -18.81 -8.44 -10.90
N GLY A 150 -19.33 -7.34 -11.42
CA GLY A 150 -19.07 -6.95 -12.81
C GLY A 150 -17.62 -6.51 -13.00
N VAL A 151 -17.08 -6.70 -14.20
CA VAL A 151 -15.72 -6.28 -14.59
C VAL A 151 -15.42 -4.83 -14.18
N ILE A 152 -16.38 -3.92 -14.37
CA ILE A 152 -16.20 -2.50 -14.02
C ILE A 152 -15.95 -2.27 -12.52
N GLN A 153 -16.56 -3.09 -11.64
CA GLN A 153 -16.36 -3.01 -10.19
C GLN A 153 -14.97 -3.51 -9.82
N LEU A 154 -14.52 -4.62 -10.41
CA LEU A 154 -13.16 -5.14 -10.24
C LEU A 154 -12.10 -4.12 -10.70
N VAL A 155 -12.31 -3.51 -11.87
CA VAL A 155 -11.44 -2.42 -12.37
C VAL A 155 -11.47 -1.21 -11.43
N GLY A 156 -12.62 -0.91 -10.81
CA GLY A 156 -12.76 0.11 -9.78
C GLY A 156 -11.92 -0.18 -8.53
N MET A 157 -11.92 -1.42 -8.04
CA MET A 157 -11.06 -1.88 -6.94
C MET A 157 -9.58 -1.70 -7.28
N LEU A 158 -9.17 -2.16 -8.48
CA LEU A 158 -7.80 -2.02 -8.98
C LEU A 158 -7.35 -0.57 -9.09
N ARG A 159 -8.23 0.31 -9.56
CA ARG A 159 -7.98 1.75 -9.65
C ARG A 159 -7.78 2.37 -8.27
N GLY A 160 -8.59 1.99 -7.28
CA GLY A 160 -8.42 2.42 -5.90
C GLY A 160 -7.06 2.01 -5.33
N ILE A 161 -6.67 0.75 -5.51
CA ILE A 161 -5.36 0.24 -5.08
C ILE A 161 -4.21 1.00 -5.76
N ALA A 162 -4.29 1.21 -7.08
CA ALA A 162 -3.29 1.98 -7.83
C ALA A 162 -3.17 3.42 -7.34
N ALA A 163 -4.28 4.06 -6.96
CA ALA A 163 -4.27 5.40 -6.39
C ALA A 163 -3.55 5.44 -5.02
N GLY A 164 -3.77 4.44 -4.17
CA GLY A 164 -3.03 4.26 -2.91
C GLY A 164 -1.53 4.08 -3.17
N MET A 165 -1.16 3.22 -4.10
CA MET A 165 0.25 2.98 -4.43
C MET A 165 0.93 4.18 -5.12
N LYS A 166 0.20 4.94 -5.94
CA LYS A 166 0.67 6.23 -6.47
C LYS A 166 0.99 7.20 -5.33
N TYR A 167 0.13 7.28 -4.33
CA TYR A 167 0.36 8.11 -3.15
C TYR A 167 1.62 7.66 -2.40
N LEU A 168 1.78 6.36 -2.12
CA LEU A 168 2.98 5.83 -1.43
C LEU A 168 4.26 6.11 -2.23
N ALA A 169 4.25 5.91 -3.55
CA ALA A 169 5.38 6.21 -4.41
C ALA A 169 5.76 7.70 -4.37
N ASN A 170 4.77 8.61 -4.37
CA ASN A 170 5.01 10.04 -4.23
C ASN A 170 5.54 10.44 -2.84
N MET A 171 5.23 9.65 -1.82
CA MET A 171 5.81 9.79 -0.49
C MET A 171 7.24 9.21 -0.41
N ASN A 172 7.79 8.63 -1.50
CA ASN A 172 9.02 7.85 -1.53
C ASN A 172 8.99 6.62 -0.61
N TYR A 173 7.81 6.04 -0.40
CA TYR A 173 7.65 4.80 0.34
C TYR A 173 7.54 3.61 -0.62
N VAL A 174 8.30 2.55 -0.34
CA VAL A 174 8.25 1.28 -1.09
C VAL A 174 7.61 0.22 -0.19
N HIS A 175 6.53 -0.39 -0.65
CA HIS A 175 5.71 -1.30 0.13
C HIS A 175 6.37 -2.67 0.33
N ARG A 176 7.02 -3.21 -0.71
CA ARG A 176 7.76 -4.48 -0.71
C ARG A 176 6.94 -5.77 -0.55
N ASP A 177 5.78 -5.68 0.09
CA ASP A 177 4.81 -6.78 0.19
C ASP A 177 3.39 -6.39 -0.28
N LEU A 178 3.29 -5.81 -1.47
CA LEU A 178 1.98 -5.55 -2.06
C LEU A 178 1.37 -6.86 -2.58
N ALA A 179 0.23 -7.26 -2.02
CA ALA A 179 -0.54 -8.45 -2.39
C ALA A 179 -2.01 -8.26 -2.00
N ALA A 180 -2.95 -9.00 -2.60
CA ALA A 180 -4.37 -8.85 -2.29
C ALA A 180 -4.69 -9.13 -0.80
N ARG A 181 -3.93 -10.02 -0.13
CA ARG A 181 -4.03 -10.26 1.32
C ARG A 181 -3.75 -9.04 2.21
N ASN A 182 -2.99 -8.07 1.67
CA ASN A 182 -2.61 -6.83 2.35
C ASN A 182 -3.46 -5.63 1.88
N ILE A 183 -4.52 -5.89 1.10
CA ILE A 183 -5.54 -4.91 0.75
C ILE A 183 -6.79 -5.20 1.57
N LEU A 184 -7.31 -4.20 2.28
CA LEU A 184 -8.55 -4.32 3.03
C LEU A 184 -9.72 -3.68 2.27
N VAL A 185 -10.92 -4.24 2.44
CA VAL A 185 -12.15 -3.81 1.77
C VAL A 185 -13.18 -3.37 2.80
N ASN A 186 -13.77 -2.18 2.62
CA ASN A 186 -14.85 -1.71 3.49
C ASN A 186 -16.24 -2.06 2.92
N SER A 187 -17.29 -1.73 3.67
CA SER A 187 -18.69 -1.94 3.31
C SER A 187 -19.13 -1.30 1.98
N ASN A 188 -18.43 -0.26 1.53
CA ASN A 188 -18.68 0.42 0.24
C ASN A 188 -17.76 -0.07 -0.89
N LEU A 189 -17.11 -1.23 -0.71
CA LEU A 189 -16.16 -1.83 -1.67
C LEU A 189 -14.90 -0.98 -1.94
N VAL A 190 -14.58 -0.04 -1.06
CA VAL A 190 -13.33 0.74 -1.18
C VAL A 190 -12.17 -0.13 -0.71
N CYS A 191 -11.23 -0.36 -1.62
CA CYS A 191 -9.97 -1.05 -1.34
C CYS A 191 -8.93 -0.08 -0.76
N LYS A 192 -8.25 -0.49 0.31
CA LYS A 192 -7.18 0.27 0.95
C LYS A 192 -5.94 -0.58 1.17
N VAL A 193 -4.78 -0.03 0.82
CA VAL A 193 -3.48 -0.65 1.08
C VAL A 193 -3.20 -0.63 2.59
N SER A 194 -2.72 -1.74 3.12
CA SER A 194 -2.41 -1.96 4.54
C SER A 194 -1.14 -2.81 4.69
N ASP A 195 -0.77 -3.14 5.92
CA ASP A 195 0.43 -3.90 6.28
C ASP A 195 1.76 -3.23 5.90
N PHE A 196 2.16 -2.29 6.75
CA PHE A 196 3.43 -1.56 6.64
C PHE A 196 4.55 -2.20 7.49
N GLY A 197 4.32 -3.41 8.04
CA GLY A 197 5.25 -4.07 8.97
C GLY A 197 6.50 -4.66 8.32
N LEU A 198 6.50 -4.77 6.98
CA LEU A 198 7.59 -5.35 6.18
C LEU A 198 8.49 -4.33 5.48
N SER A 199 8.29 -3.01 5.67
CA SER A 199 9.24 -2.01 5.13
C SER A 199 10.60 -1.98 5.83
N ARG A 200 10.93 -3.06 6.56
CA ARG A 200 12.15 -3.26 7.31
C ARG A 200 13.37 -2.93 6.45
N VAL A 201 14.33 -2.25 7.06
CA VAL A 201 15.63 -1.92 6.47
C VAL A 201 16.27 -3.22 5.97
N LEU A 202 16.75 -3.21 4.73
CA LEU A 202 17.69 -4.23 4.30
C LEU A 202 18.96 -3.96 5.09
N GLU A 203 19.27 -4.77 6.08
CA GLU A 203 20.66 -4.84 6.54
C GLU A 203 21.49 -5.23 5.31
N ASP A 204 22.55 -4.46 5.03
CA ASP A 204 23.57 -4.72 4.02
C ASP A 204 24.41 -5.94 4.43
N ASP A 205 23.74 -7.06 4.68
CA ASP A 205 24.36 -8.35 4.88
C ASP A 205 24.30 -9.14 3.56
N PRO A 206 25.42 -9.29 2.85
CA PRO A 206 25.52 -10.07 1.62
C PRO A 206 25.24 -11.57 1.81
N GLU A 207 25.34 -12.09 3.04
CA GLU A 207 25.09 -13.51 3.36
C GLU A 207 23.64 -13.80 3.73
N ALA A 208 22.79 -12.79 3.88
CA ALA A 208 21.38 -12.96 4.25
C ALA A 208 20.52 -13.45 3.07
N THR A 209 20.97 -14.40 2.26
CA THR A 209 20.41 -14.62 0.92
C THR A 209 18.93 -15.03 0.89
N TYR A 210 18.31 -15.46 2.01
CA TYR A 210 16.88 -15.81 2.04
C TYR A 210 16.13 -15.46 3.34
N THR A 211 16.73 -14.66 4.22
CA THR A 211 16.12 -14.17 5.45
C THR A 211 16.46 -12.71 5.61
N THR A 212 15.48 -11.83 5.45
CA THR A 212 15.60 -10.53 6.12
C THR A 212 15.44 -10.80 7.62
N SER A 213 15.90 -9.89 8.47
CA SER A 213 15.46 -9.74 9.88
C SER A 213 13.94 -9.44 10.00
N GLY A 214 13.22 -9.72 8.90
CA GLY A 214 11.88 -9.36 8.43
C GLY A 214 10.96 -10.49 8.02
N GLY A 215 11.46 -11.72 7.88
CA GLY A 215 10.68 -12.84 7.32
C GLY A 215 11.05 -13.18 5.88
N LYS A 216 10.36 -14.20 5.34
CA LYS A 216 10.59 -14.75 3.99
C LYS A 216 10.01 -13.81 2.93
N ILE A 217 10.79 -13.50 1.89
CA ILE A 217 10.33 -12.72 0.73
C ILE A 217 9.15 -13.45 0.06
N PRO A 218 8.03 -12.76 -0.25
CA PRO A 218 6.85 -13.35 -0.88
C PRO A 218 7.07 -13.56 -2.39
N ILE A 219 7.92 -14.53 -2.74
CA ILE A 219 8.48 -14.79 -4.09
C ILE A 219 7.50 -14.57 -5.25
N ARG A 220 6.24 -15.02 -5.14
CA ARG A 220 5.25 -14.94 -6.23
C ARG A 220 4.77 -13.51 -6.55
N TRP A 221 4.91 -12.58 -5.60
CA TRP A 221 4.56 -11.17 -5.76
C TRP A 221 5.79 -10.28 -5.99
N THR A 222 7.00 -10.78 -5.74
CA THR A 222 8.22 -9.97 -5.75
C THR A 222 8.85 -9.93 -7.14
N ALA A 223 9.28 -8.74 -7.58
CA ALA A 223 9.97 -8.56 -8.84
C ALA A 223 11.33 -9.30 -8.89
N PRO A 224 11.80 -9.75 -10.07
CA PRO A 224 13.04 -10.52 -10.20
C PRO A 224 14.26 -9.81 -9.59
N GLU A 225 14.41 -8.50 -9.83
CA GLU A 225 15.54 -7.73 -9.29
C GLU A 225 15.50 -7.57 -7.77
N ALA A 226 14.30 -7.61 -7.18
CA ALA A 226 14.11 -7.54 -5.74
C ALA A 226 14.38 -8.89 -5.07
N ILE A 227 14.12 -10.00 -5.77
CA ILE A 227 14.51 -11.35 -5.32
C ILE A 227 16.03 -11.52 -5.42
N SER A 228 16.60 -11.31 -6.62
CA SER A 228 18.00 -11.65 -6.90
C SER A 228 19.01 -10.68 -6.27
N TYR A 229 18.67 -9.39 -6.21
CA TYR A 229 19.61 -8.33 -5.82
C TYR A 229 19.09 -7.44 -4.70
N ARG A 230 17.99 -7.85 -4.03
CA ARG A 230 17.34 -7.07 -2.96
C ARG A 230 17.00 -5.63 -3.38
N LYS A 231 16.80 -5.38 -4.67
CA LYS A 231 16.59 -4.04 -5.22
C LYS A 231 15.11 -3.62 -5.19
N PHE A 232 14.61 -3.31 -3.99
CA PHE A 232 13.23 -2.84 -3.81
C PHE A 232 13.07 -1.37 -4.20
N THR A 233 12.10 -1.08 -5.05
CA THR A 233 11.75 0.27 -5.52
C THR A 233 10.25 0.37 -5.83
N SER A 234 9.70 1.55 -6.08
CA SER A 234 8.32 1.65 -6.57
C SER A 234 8.10 0.87 -7.88
N ALA A 235 9.14 0.62 -8.69
CA ALA A 235 9.03 -0.22 -9.88
C ALA A 235 8.94 -1.73 -9.57
N SER A 236 9.47 -2.19 -8.43
CA SER A 236 9.23 -3.55 -7.95
C SER A 236 7.82 -3.67 -7.35
N ASP A 237 7.30 -2.62 -6.70
CA ASP A 237 5.89 -2.60 -6.27
C ASP A 237 4.92 -2.59 -7.47
N VAL A 238 5.29 -2.00 -8.61
CA VAL A 238 4.50 -2.09 -9.85
C VAL A 238 4.39 -3.54 -10.34
N TRP A 239 5.46 -4.34 -10.22
CA TRP A 239 5.40 -5.78 -10.53
C TRP A 239 4.38 -6.47 -9.63
N SER A 240 4.48 -6.23 -8.31
CA SER A 240 3.55 -6.77 -7.32
C SER A 240 2.12 -6.34 -7.60
N TYR A 241 1.90 -5.09 -8.02
CA TYR A 241 0.59 -4.60 -8.44
C TYR A 241 0.05 -5.35 -9.65
N GLY A 242 0.89 -5.71 -10.64
CA GLY A 242 0.48 -6.59 -11.74
C GLY A 242 -0.02 -7.96 -11.25
N ILE A 243 0.60 -8.52 -10.21
CA ILE A 243 0.11 -9.76 -9.56
C ILE A 243 -1.21 -9.52 -8.85
N VAL A 244 -1.38 -8.39 -8.13
CA VAL A 244 -2.67 -8.03 -7.52
C VAL A 244 -3.77 -7.84 -8.56
N MET A 245 -3.45 -7.26 -9.73
CA MET A 245 -4.39 -7.20 -10.85
C MET A 245 -4.86 -8.59 -11.24
N TRP A 246 -3.93 -9.53 -11.38
CA TRP A 246 -4.24 -10.91 -11.71
C TRP A 246 -5.12 -11.55 -10.62
N GLU A 247 -4.75 -11.44 -9.34
CA GLU A 247 -5.53 -11.94 -8.20
C GLU A 247 -6.97 -11.38 -8.20
N VAL A 248 -7.16 -10.09 -8.51
CA VAL A 248 -8.51 -9.49 -8.53
C VAL A 248 -9.35 -10.04 -9.68
N MET A 249 -8.75 -10.14 -10.86
CA MET A 249 -9.46 -10.62 -12.05
C MET A 249 -9.72 -12.13 -12.02
N SER A 250 -8.93 -12.90 -11.25
CA SER A 250 -9.14 -14.33 -11.00
C SER A 250 -9.85 -14.62 -9.68
N TYR A 251 -10.50 -13.63 -9.07
CA TYR A 251 -11.26 -13.80 -7.82
C TYR A 251 -10.47 -14.43 -6.64
N GLY A 252 -9.18 -14.13 -6.56
CA GLY A 252 -8.30 -14.53 -5.46
C GLY A 252 -7.65 -15.90 -5.63
N GLU A 253 -7.52 -16.39 -6.87
CA GLU A 253 -6.66 -17.53 -7.18
C GLU A 253 -5.22 -17.29 -6.72
N ARG A 254 -4.53 -18.40 -6.42
CA ARG A 254 -3.12 -18.37 -6.02
C ARG A 254 -2.22 -18.12 -7.23
N PRO A 255 -1.41 -17.05 -7.26
CA PRO A 255 -0.50 -16.80 -8.37
C PRO A 255 0.46 -17.97 -8.59
N TYR A 256 0.57 -18.45 -9.83
CA TYR A 256 1.39 -19.59 -10.24
C TYR A 256 0.99 -20.93 -9.59
N TRP A 257 -0.23 -21.02 -9.03
CA TRP A 257 -0.84 -22.25 -8.50
C TRP A 257 0.12 -23.10 -7.65
N GLU A 258 0.34 -24.34 -8.06
CA GLU A 258 1.11 -25.36 -7.34
C GLU A 258 2.62 -25.30 -7.59
N LEU A 259 3.12 -24.44 -8.50
CA LEU A 259 4.56 -24.33 -8.74
C LEU A 259 5.29 -23.96 -7.45
N SER A 260 6.35 -24.64 -7.08
CA SER A 260 7.19 -24.27 -5.94
C SER A 260 7.84 -22.89 -6.15
N ASN A 261 8.31 -22.25 -5.06
CA ASN A 261 8.99 -20.96 -5.19
C ASN A 261 10.21 -21.02 -6.12
N HIS A 262 10.92 -22.16 -6.16
CA HIS A 262 12.04 -22.36 -7.07
C HIS A 262 11.58 -22.42 -8.54
N GLU A 263 10.51 -23.15 -8.82
CA GLU A 263 9.93 -23.23 -10.17
C GLU A 263 9.38 -21.88 -10.64
N VAL A 264 8.73 -21.12 -9.75
CA VAL A 264 8.26 -19.75 -10.05
C VAL A 264 9.41 -18.84 -10.44
N MET A 265 10.52 -18.85 -9.67
CA MET A 265 11.70 -18.05 -10.01
C MET A 265 12.29 -18.45 -11.36
N LYS A 266 12.41 -19.76 -11.61
CA LYS A 266 12.90 -20.29 -12.88
C LYS A 266 12.02 -19.84 -14.05
N ALA A 267 10.72 -20.04 -13.95
CA ALA A 267 9.74 -19.69 -14.98
C ALA A 267 9.80 -18.19 -15.30
N ILE A 268 9.80 -17.33 -14.28
CA ILE A 268 9.87 -15.87 -14.47
C ILE A 268 11.17 -15.46 -15.19
N ASN A 269 12.31 -16.05 -14.82
CA ASN A 269 13.60 -15.79 -15.45
C ASN A 269 13.69 -16.29 -16.90
N GLU A 270 12.99 -17.37 -17.22
CA GLU A 270 12.85 -17.91 -18.58
C GLU A 270 11.81 -17.14 -19.42
N GLY A 271 11.18 -16.11 -18.86
CA GLY A 271 10.24 -15.23 -19.55
C GLY A 271 8.78 -15.67 -19.46
N PHE A 272 8.48 -16.76 -18.75
CA PHE A 272 7.09 -17.14 -18.46
C PHE A 272 6.39 -16.08 -17.63
N ARG A 273 5.11 -15.85 -17.93
CA ARG A 273 4.21 -14.95 -17.20
C ARG A 273 2.87 -15.65 -17.02
N LEU A 274 2.12 -15.25 -16.00
CA LEU A 274 0.78 -15.78 -15.77
C LEU A 274 -0.11 -15.53 -17.00
N PRO A 275 -0.92 -16.51 -17.43
CA PRO A 275 -1.88 -16.33 -18.51
C PRO A 275 -3.01 -15.38 -18.09
N ALA A 276 -3.80 -14.93 -19.06
CA ALA A 276 -4.97 -14.11 -18.79
C ALA A 276 -5.99 -14.89 -17.94
N PRO A 277 -6.55 -14.28 -16.88
CA PRO A 277 -7.70 -14.84 -16.18
C PRO A 277 -8.90 -15.01 -17.12
N LEU A 278 -9.82 -15.92 -16.75
CA LEU A 278 -11.09 -16.09 -17.47
C LEU A 278 -11.86 -14.76 -17.52
N ASP A 279 -12.50 -14.48 -18.65
CA ASP A 279 -13.29 -13.25 -18.91
C ASP A 279 -12.54 -11.93 -18.64
N CYS A 280 -11.20 -11.96 -18.68
CA CYS A 280 -10.38 -10.77 -18.46
C CYS A 280 -10.35 -9.87 -19.71
N PRO A 281 -10.64 -8.56 -19.60
CA PRO A 281 -10.50 -7.64 -20.72
C PRO A 281 -9.07 -7.56 -21.24
N SER A 282 -8.88 -7.52 -22.56
CA SER A 282 -7.55 -7.51 -23.19
C SER A 282 -6.71 -6.33 -22.71
N ALA A 283 -7.33 -5.15 -22.53
CA ALA A 283 -6.64 -3.95 -22.04
C ALA A 283 -6.11 -4.11 -20.61
N ILE A 284 -6.84 -4.85 -19.75
CA ILE A 284 -6.45 -5.11 -18.37
C ILE A 284 -5.29 -6.10 -18.34
N TYR A 285 -5.36 -7.19 -19.11
CA TYR A 285 -4.27 -8.15 -19.21
C TYR A 285 -3.00 -7.54 -19.83
N GLN A 286 -3.12 -6.71 -20.87
CA GLN A 286 -1.98 -5.99 -21.43
C GLN A 286 -1.30 -5.09 -20.39
N LEU A 287 -2.07 -4.44 -19.51
CA LEU A 287 -1.51 -3.64 -18.43
C LEU A 287 -0.77 -4.51 -17.40
N MET A 288 -1.28 -5.70 -17.06
CA MET A 288 -0.53 -6.68 -16.23
C MET A 288 0.82 -7.04 -16.88
N MET A 289 0.82 -7.34 -18.17
CA MET A 289 2.04 -7.68 -18.92
C MET A 289 3.05 -6.52 -18.99
N GLN A 290 2.58 -5.27 -19.00
CA GLN A 290 3.43 -4.08 -18.87
C GLN A 290 4.02 -3.95 -17.45
N CYS A 291 3.27 -4.27 -16.41
CA CYS A 291 3.78 -4.34 -15.03
C CYS A 291 4.86 -5.42 -14.87
N TRP A 292 4.79 -6.52 -15.63
CA TRP A 292 5.75 -7.64 -15.57
C TRP A 292 6.88 -7.59 -16.60
N GLN A 293 7.17 -6.42 -17.16
CA GLN A 293 8.37 -6.24 -17.99
C GLN A 293 9.63 -6.58 -17.17
N GLN A 294 10.53 -7.37 -17.77
CA GLN A 294 11.78 -7.80 -17.12
C GLN A 294 12.64 -6.58 -16.74
N ASP A 295 12.83 -5.67 -17.69
CA ASP A 295 13.45 -4.38 -17.42
C ASP A 295 12.48 -3.47 -16.65
N ARG A 296 12.81 -3.23 -15.38
CA ARG A 296 12.06 -2.35 -14.49
C ARG A 296 11.87 -0.93 -15.02
N SER A 297 12.76 -0.45 -15.90
CA SER A 297 12.67 0.89 -16.50
C SER A 297 11.50 1.02 -17.47
N ARG A 298 11.07 -0.11 -18.07
CA ARG A 298 9.97 -0.20 -19.03
C ARG A 298 8.60 -0.41 -18.38
N ARG A 299 8.56 -0.64 -17.07
CA ARG A 299 7.30 -0.77 -16.32
C ARG A 299 6.64 0.62 -16.18
N PRO A 300 5.30 0.71 -16.29
CA PRO A 300 4.58 1.97 -16.11
C PRO A 300 4.76 2.48 -14.68
N LYS A 301 4.67 3.79 -14.46
CA LYS A 301 4.58 4.33 -13.10
C LYS A 301 3.14 4.19 -12.60
N PHE A 302 2.95 4.21 -11.28
CA PHE A 302 1.60 4.20 -10.71
C PHE A 302 0.72 5.37 -11.20
N ALA A 303 1.32 6.53 -11.54
CA ALA A 303 0.59 7.62 -12.16
C ALA A 303 0.01 7.25 -13.55
N ASP A 304 0.78 6.51 -14.35
CA ASP A 304 0.35 6.03 -15.67
C ASP A 304 -0.75 4.98 -15.52
N ILE A 305 -0.57 4.02 -14.60
CA ILE A 305 -1.56 2.98 -14.27
C ILE A 305 -2.90 3.61 -13.91
N VAL A 306 -2.93 4.58 -12.98
CA VAL A 306 -4.16 5.29 -12.58
C VAL A 306 -4.81 5.98 -13.79
N SER A 307 -4.02 6.65 -14.62
CA SER A 307 -4.51 7.35 -15.83
C SER A 307 -5.13 6.38 -16.85
N ILE A 308 -4.52 5.21 -17.04
CA ILE A 308 -5.04 4.16 -17.93
C ILE A 308 -6.37 3.63 -17.39
N LEU A 309 -6.42 3.25 -16.11
CA LEU A 309 -7.64 2.72 -15.50
C LEU A 309 -8.78 3.75 -15.49
N ASP A 310 -8.48 5.03 -15.21
CA ASP A 310 -9.47 6.12 -15.29
C ASP A 310 -10.05 6.30 -16.70
N LYS A 311 -9.27 6.04 -17.76
CA LYS A 311 -9.77 6.07 -19.14
C LYS A 311 -10.68 4.87 -19.42
N LEU A 312 -10.27 3.67 -18.99
CA LEU A 312 -11.06 2.45 -19.18
C LEU A 312 -12.41 2.52 -18.45
N ILE A 313 -12.42 3.05 -17.22
CA ILE A 313 -13.67 3.22 -16.43
C ILE A 313 -14.61 4.24 -17.08
N ARG A 314 -14.08 5.34 -17.64
CA ARG A 314 -14.88 6.37 -18.31
C ARG A 314 -15.40 5.94 -19.68
N ALA A 315 -14.80 4.92 -20.28
CA ALA A 315 -15.23 4.33 -21.54
C ALA A 315 -15.38 2.80 -21.40
N PRO A 316 -16.41 2.29 -20.70
CA PRO A 316 -16.56 0.87 -20.38
C PRO A 316 -16.60 -0.06 -21.60
N GLU A 317 -16.97 0.46 -22.78
CA GLU A 317 -16.89 -0.26 -24.06
C GLU A 317 -15.49 -0.82 -24.35
N SER A 318 -14.45 -0.12 -23.90
CA SER A 318 -13.05 -0.58 -24.01
C SER A 318 -12.72 -1.83 -23.21
N LEU A 319 -13.61 -2.24 -22.29
CA LEU A 319 -13.47 -3.45 -21.46
C LEU A 319 -14.21 -4.67 -22.05
N LYS A 320 -14.88 -4.53 -23.19
CA LYS A 320 -15.64 -5.63 -23.82
C LYS A 320 -14.76 -6.62 -24.58
N ALA A 321 -13.65 -6.16 -25.16
CA ALA A 321 -12.70 -7.06 -25.81
C ALA A 321 -11.98 -7.88 -24.75
N LEU A 322 -12.06 -9.21 -24.86
CA LEU A 322 -11.47 -10.16 -23.92
C LEU A 322 -10.10 -10.63 -24.42
N ALA A 323 -9.19 -10.91 -23.50
CA ALA A 323 -7.95 -11.59 -23.84
C ALA A 323 -8.24 -13.05 -24.22
N ASP A 324 -7.45 -13.61 -25.13
CA ASP A 324 -7.53 -15.04 -25.43
C ASP A 324 -7.17 -15.84 -24.18
N PHE A 325 -8.12 -16.68 -23.74
CA PHE A 325 -7.96 -17.56 -22.60
C PHE A 325 -7.41 -18.91 -23.08
N ASP A 326 -6.26 -19.33 -22.53
CA ASP A 326 -5.73 -20.68 -22.73
C ASP A 326 -6.14 -21.54 -21.54
N PRO A 327 -7.02 -22.56 -21.72
CA PRO A 327 -7.55 -23.37 -20.61
C PRO A 327 -6.53 -24.39 -20.04
N ARG A 328 -5.26 -24.34 -20.45
CA ARG A 328 -4.23 -25.33 -20.14
C ARG A 328 -3.36 -25.00 -18.94
#